data_AF-A0A413R8N4-F1
#
_entry.id   AF-A0A413R8N4-F1
#
_cell.length_a   1.000
_cell.length_b   1.000
_cell.length_c   1.000
_cell.angle_alpha   90.00
_cell.angle_beta   90.00
_cell.angle_gamma   90.00
#
_symmetry.space_group_name_H-M   'P 1'
#
loop_
_entity.id
_entity.type
_entity.pdbx_description
1 polymer ?
#
loop_
_entity_poly.entity_id
_entity_poly.type
_entity_poly.pdbx_seq_one_letter_code
_entity_poly.pdbx_strand_id
1 'polypeptide(L)'
;MYRSNKEIIKVIKNENIIDVLCGKEPYEVECSRFTSDVFPTDINAVLVNYIYNIKSEVPQIDVIFQDALTKMIFGNNPSKLYIAILYFDACIFQEERKKASFNIDRELLAKRISDAVNKNRDVLEEEIVFYNGMKKKCNAQYNEL
;
A
#
# COMPACT_ATOMS: atom_id res chain seq x y z
N MET A 1 -1.86 -4.78 -16.46
CA MET A 1 -0.88 -5.80 -16.92
C MET A 1 0.30 -5.83 -15.97
N TYR A 2 0.79 -7.00 -15.56
CA TYR A 2 1.92 -7.10 -14.62
C TYR A 2 3.26 -6.82 -15.31
N ARG A 3 4.16 -6.13 -14.60
CA ARG A 3 5.58 -6.02 -14.93
C ARG A 3 6.32 -7.28 -14.53
N SER A 4 7.44 -7.54 -15.18
CA SER A 4 8.28 -8.70 -14.83
C SER A 4 8.96 -8.49 -13.47
N ASN A 5 9.24 -9.58 -12.75
CA ASN A 5 10.02 -9.52 -11.51
C ASN A 5 11.35 -8.78 -11.70
N LYS A 6 12.04 -8.99 -12.83
CA LYS A 6 13.32 -8.34 -13.12
C LYS A 6 13.20 -6.81 -13.16
N GLU A 7 12.13 -6.28 -13.74
CA GLU A 7 11.88 -4.84 -13.79
C GLU A 7 11.58 -4.29 -12.39
N ILE A 8 10.69 -4.96 -11.65
CA ILE A 8 10.31 -4.54 -10.29
C ILE A 8 11.51 -4.58 -9.34
N ILE A 9 12.30 -5.65 -9.37
CA ILE A 9 13.50 -5.78 -8.55
C ILE A 9 14.49 -4.64 -8.83
N LYS A 10 14.66 -4.24 -10.11
CA LYS A 10 15.54 -3.13 -10.47
C LYS A 10 15.06 -1.82 -9.84
N VAL A 11 13.76 -1.56 -9.85
CA VAL A 11 13.17 -0.34 -9.29
C VAL A 11 13.29 -0.31 -7.77
N ILE A 12 13.02 -1.44 -7.10
CA ILE A 12 13.15 -1.58 -5.66
C ILE A 12 14.61 -1.38 -5.21
N LYS A 13 15.58 -1.94 -5.94
CA LYS A 13 17.02 -1.76 -5.65
C LYS A 13 17.49 -0.31 -5.85
N ASN A 14 16.80 0.47 -6.67
CA ASN A 14 17.05 1.90 -6.86
C ASN A 14 16.22 2.76 -5.88
N GLU A 15 15.76 2.19 -4.76
CA GLU A 15 15.02 2.87 -3.69
C GLU A 15 13.67 3.48 -4.09
N ASN A 16 13.13 3.12 -5.26
CA ASN A 16 11.86 3.64 -5.78
C ASN A 16 10.65 2.75 -5.44
N ILE A 17 10.74 1.94 -4.39
CA ILE A 17 9.66 1.04 -3.97
C ILE A 17 8.36 1.79 -3.66
N ILE A 18 8.42 3.01 -3.10
CA ILE A 18 7.22 3.80 -2.80
C ILE A 18 6.41 4.12 -4.07
N ASP A 19 7.08 4.39 -5.19
CA ASP A 19 6.42 4.62 -6.48
C ASP A 19 5.68 3.36 -6.94
N VAL A 20 6.26 2.17 -6.75
CA VAL A 20 5.61 0.88 -7.02
C VAL A 20 4.39 0.70 -6.11
N LEU A 21 4.54 0.93 -4.80
CA LEU A 21 3.47 0.74 -3.82
C LEU A 21 2.30 1.70 -4.06
N CYS A 22 2.59 2.94 -4.47
CA CYS A 22 1.58 3.93 -4.82
C CYS A 22 0.96 3.72 -6.21
N GLY A 23 1.47 2.74 -6.98
CA GLY A 23 0.99 2.46 -8.32
C GLY A 23 1.39 3.49 -9.35
N LYS A 24 2.44 4.28 -9.13
CA LYS A 24 2.84 5.34 -10.06
C LYS A 24 3.23 4.75 -11.41
N GLU A 25 2.82 5.41 -12.50
CA GLU A 25 3.19 4.96 -13.85
C GLU A 25 4.70 4.76 -13.98
N PRO A 26 5.16 3.61 -14.52
CA PRO A 26 4.41 2.57 -15.22
C PRO A 26 4.12 1.29 -14.38
N TYR A 27 4.09 1.40 -13.05
CA TYR A 27 4.03 0.27 -12.11
C TYR A 27 2.63 -0.08 -11.60
N GLU A 28 1.61 0.66 -12.04
CA GLU A 28 0.21 0.41 -11.73
C GLU A 28 -0.19 -1.03 -12.07
N VAL A 29 -0.90 -1.66 -11.14
CA VAL A 29 -1.60 -2.92 -11.39
C VAL A 29 -3.08 -2.59 -11.46
N GLU A 30 -3.68 -2.94 -12.59
CA GLU A 30 -5.09 -2.69 -12.85
C GLU A 30 -5.98 -3.34 -11.79
N CYS A 31 -6.85 -2.54 -11.18
CA CYS A 31 -7.86 -3.05 -10.26
C CYS A 31 -8.91 -3.87 -11.02
N SER A 32 -9.42 -4.92 -10.38
CA SER A 32 -10.57 -5.66 -10.91
C SER A 32 -11.75 -4.71 -11.20
N ARG A 33 -12.43 -4.93 -12.33
CA ARG A 33 -13.70 -4.24 -12.65
C ARG A 33 -14.81 -4.46 -11.61
N PHE A 34 -14.65 -5.44 -10.74
CA PHE A 34 -15.58 -5.75 -9.65
C PHE A 34 -15.20 -5.06 -8.33
N THR A 35 -14.07 -4.35 -8.28
CA THR A 35 -13.72 -3.51 -7.14
C THR A 35 -14.71 -2.34 -7.09
N SER A 36 -15.45 -2.21 -5.99
CA SER A 36 -16.47 -1.17 -5.82
C SER A 36 -15.90 0.22 -5.50
N ASP A 37 -14.59 0.32 -5.36
CA ASP A 37 -13.88 1.52 -4.93
C ASP A 37 -12.74 1.86 -5.91
N VAL A 38 -12.25 3.11 -5.84
CA VAL A 38 -11.24 3.63 -6.76
C VAL A 38 -9.88 3.68 -6.10
N PHE A 39 -8.92 2.97 -6.70
CA PHE A 39 -7.53 2.96 -6.25
C PHE A 39 -6.58 3.15 -7.43
N PRO A 40 -5.41 3.78 -7.20
CA PRO A 40 -4.40 3.92 -8.24
C PRO A 40 -3.81 2.59 -8.70
N THR A 41 -3.88 1.56 -7.85
CA THR A 41 -3.35 0.22 -8.14
C THR A 41 -4.03 -0.82 -7.25
N ASP A 42 -4.05 -2.07 -7.70
CA ASP A 42 -4.52 -3.21 -6.90
C ASP A 42 -3.49 -3.55 -5.81
N ILE A 43 -3.78 -3.13 -4.58
CA ILE A 43 -2.92 -3.30 -3.40
C ILE A 43 -2.54 -4.77 -3.18
N ASN A 44 -3.52 -5.66 -3.24
CA ASN A 44 -3.28 -7.07 -2.95
C ASN A 44 -2.46 -7.73 -4.07
N ALA A 45 -2.73 -7.37 -5.32
CA ALA A 45 -1.97 -7.87 -6.45
C ALA A 45 -0.53 -7.34 -6.45
N VAL A 46 -0.28 -6.08 -6.08
CA VAL A 46 1.08 -5.55 -5.87
C VAL A 46 1.78 -6.31 -4.73
N LEU A 47 1.12 -6.46 -3.58
CA LEU A 47 1.70 -7.15 -2.42
C LEU A 47 2.14 -8.58 -2.79
N VAL A 48 1.25 -9.36 -3.42
CA VAL A 48 1.56 -10.75 -3.79
C VAL A 48 2.60 -10.80 -4.92
N ASN A 49 2.35 -10.10 -6.02
CA ASN A 49 3.12 -10.31 -7.24
C ASN A 49 4.45 -9.55 -7.26
N TYR A 50 4.54 -8.39 -6.62
CA TYR A 50 5.73 -7.53 -6.68
C TYR A 50 6.56 -7.56 -5.39
N ILE A 51 5.96 -7.91 -4.25
CA ILE A 51 6.66 -7.90 -2.95
C ILE A 51 6.90 -9.33 -2.45
N TYR A 52 5.86 -10.15 -2.27
CA TYR A 52 6.04 -11.50 -1.73
C TYR A 52 6.74 -12.46 -2.67
N ASN A 53 6.40 -12.42 -3.96
CA ASN A 53 6.97 -13.33 -4.96
C ASN A 53 8.48 -13.17 -5.20
N ILE A 54 9.08 -12.03 -4.83
CA ILE A 54 10.51 -11.76 -5.07
C ILE A 54 11.39 -12.04 -3.86
N LYS A 55 10.85 -12.55 -2.74
CA LYS A 55 11.61 -12.79 -1.49
C LYS A 55 12.83 -13.70 -1.69
N SER A 56 12.77 -14.67 -2.59
CA SER A 56 13.90 -15.55 -2.91
C SER A 56 15.01 -14.82 -3.69
N GLU A 57 14.66 -13.83 -4.52
CA GLU A 57 15.60 -13.04 -5.34
C GLU A 57 16.12 -11.80 -4.60
N VAL A 58 15.35 -11.27 -3.65
CA VAL A 58 15.68 -10.12 -2.80
C VAL A 58 15.44 -10.52 -1.34
N PRO A 59 16.40 -11.19 -0.68
CA PRO A 59 16.23 -11.70 0.67
C PRO A 59 15.88 -10.65 1.74
N GLN A 60 16.20 -9.38 1.50
CA GLN A 60 15.91 -8.26 2.40
C GLN A 60 14.62 -7.48 2.07
N ILE A 61 13.78 -7.99 1.16
CA ILE A 61 12.59 -7.25 0.69
C ILE A 61 11.61 -6.92 1.82
N ASP A 62 11.52 -7.75 2.85
CA ASP A 62 10.74 -7.52 4.06
C ASP A 62 11.17 -6.25 4.79
N VAL A 63 12.48 -6.07 4.98
CA VAL A 63 13.04 -4.87 5.61
C VAL A 63 12.80 -3.63 4.74
N ILE A 64 13.06 -3.74 3.44
CA ILE A 64 12.87 -2.64 2.48
C ILE A 64 11.40 -2.20 2.44
N PHE A 65 10.48 -3.17 2.38
CA PHE A 65 9.05 -2.92 2.34
C PHE A 65 8.55 -2.27 3.63
N GLN A 66 8.94 -2.78 4.80
CA GLN A 66 8.53 -2.19 6.08
C GLN A 66 9.08 -0.78 6.30
N ASP A 67 10.31 -0.50 5.84
CA ASP A 67 10.88 0.85 5.85
C ASP A 67 10.10 1.78 4.90
N ALA A 68 9.71 1.30 3.73
CA ALA A 68 8.87 2.06 2.79
C ALA A 68 7.49 2.40 3.39
N LEU A 69 6.81 1.43 4.03
CA LEU A 69 5.56 1.69 4.74
C LEU A 69 5.76 2.73 5.84
N THR A 70 6.83 2.62 6.62
CA THR A 70 7.18 3.60 7.66
C THR A 70 7.33 5.01 7.08
N LYS A 71 8.07 5.14 5.97
CA LYS A 71 8.25 6.43 5.28
C LYS A 71 6.92 6.99 4.77
N MET A 72 6.04 6.15 4.23
CA MET A 72 4.71 6.56 3.78
C MET A 72 3.82 7.03 4.93
N ILE A 73 3.88 6.36 6.09
CA ILE A 73 3.12 6.71 7.29
C ILE A 73 3.55 8.07 7.86
N PHE A 74 4.85 8.38 7.86
CA PHE A 74 5.37 9.64 8.44
C PHE A 74 5.54 10.79 7.45
N GLY A 75 5.38 10.56 6.14
CA GLY A 75 5.76 11.52 5.09
C GLY A 75 4.82 12.72 4.90
N ASN A 76 3.92 13.03 5.84
CA ASN A 76 2.91 14.11 5.75
C ASN A 76 2.17 14.14 4.41
N ASN A 77 1.84 12.97 3.85
CA ASN A 77 1.09 12.85 2.61
C ASN A 77 -0.12 11.92 2.85
N PRO A 78 -1.35 12.47 2.88
CA PRO A 78 -2.55 11.71 3.22
C PRO A 78 -2.80 10.50 2.31
N SER A 79 -2.54 10.62 0.99
CA SER A 79 -2.75 9.51 0.07
C SER A 79 -1.73 8.40 0.26
N LYS A 80 -0.46 8.73 0.56
CA LYS A 80 0.55 7.73 0.93
C LYS A 80 0.23 7.06 2.26
N LEU A 81 -0.20 7.81 3.27
CA LEU A 81 -0.65 7.26 4.55
C LEU A 81 -1.81 6.28 4.35
N TYR A 82 -2.82 6.67 3.58
CA TYR A 82 -3.96 5.80 3.26
C TYR A 82 -3.53 4.52 2.54
N ILE A 83 -2.68 4.62 1.52
CA ILE A 83 -2.15 3.43 0.82
C ILE A 83 -1.35 2.53 1.78
N ALA A 84 -0.56 3.10 2.69
CA ALA A 84 0.17 2.33 3.69
C ALA A 84 -0.77 1.56 4.64
N ILE A 85 -1.91 2.16 5.01
CA ILE A 85 -2.96 1.49 5.80
C ILE A 85 -3.56 0.31 5.02
N LEU A 86 -3.83 0.47 3.72
CA LEU A 86 -4.33 -0.63 2.89
C LEU A 86 -3.32 -1.78 2.77
N TYR A 87 -2.02 -1.49 2.64
CA TYR A 87 -0.99 -2.53 2.66
C TYR A 87 -0.89 -3.22 4.02
N PHE A 88 -1.02 -2.46 5.12
CA PHE A 88 -1.02 -3.02 6.47
C PHE A 88 -2.17 -4.03 6.64
N ASP A 89 -3.39 -3.65 6.25
CA ASP A 89 -4.56 -4.54 6.27
C ASP A 89 -4.37 -5.79 5.37
N ALA A 90 -3.90 -5.58 4.13
CA ALA A 90 -3.62 -6.67 3.21
C ALA A 90 -2.54 -7.64 3.74
N CYS A 91 -1.51 -7.14 4.43
CA CYS A 91 -0.50 -7.99 5.07
C CYS A 91 -1.11 -8.85 6.16
N ILE A 92 -1.92 -8.27 7.06
CA ILE A 92 -2.61 -9.03 8.12
C ILE A 92 -3.43 -10.17 7.51
N PHE A 93 -4.24 -9.85 6.49
CA PHE A 93 -5.06 -10.84 5.81
C PHE A 93 -4.25 -11.98 5.17
N GLN A 94 -3.14 -11.67 4.49
CA GLN A 94 -2.29 -12.68 3.86
C GLN A 94 -1.54 -13.55 4.89
N GLU A 95 -1.08 -12.94 5.98
CA GLU A 95 -0.41 -13.64 7.08
C GLU A 95 -1.36 -14.58 7.83
N GLU A 96 -2.59 -14.15 8.14
CA GLU A 96 -3.61 -14.98 8.79
C GLU A 96 -3.99 -16.19 7.93
N ARG A 97 -4.00 -16.01 6.61
CA ARG A 97 -4.22 -17.10 5.64
C ARG A 97 -3.00 -17.98 5.42
N LYS A 98 -1.86 -17.70 6.07
CA LYS A 98 -0.58 -18.40 5.89
C LYS A 98 -0.09 -18.39 4.43
N LYS A 99 -0.34 -17.29 3.73
CA LYS A 99 0.07 -17.07 2.32
C LYS A 99 1.19 -16.05 2.16
N ALA A 100 1.49 -15.28 3.21
CA ALA A 100 2.59 -14.32 3.20
C ALA A 100 3.96 -15.03 3.14
N SER A 101 4.90 -14.47 2.39
CA SER A 101 6.29 -15.00 2.33
C SER A 101 7.18 -14.46 3.46
N PHE A 102 6.72 -13.45 4.18
CA PHE A 102 7.30 -12.90 5.41
C PHE A 102 6.20 -12.17 6.19
N ASN A 103 6.44 -11.93 7.48
CA ASN A 103 5.52 -11.16 8.31
C ASN A 103 6.04 -9.75 8.56
N ILE A 104 5.14 -8.78 8.63
CA ILE A 104 5.45 -7.42 9.10
C ILE A 104 5.45 -7.35 10.63
N ASP A 105 6.14 -6.36 11.18
CA ASP A 105 6.03 -5.97 12.59
C ASP A 105 4.69 -5.24 12.82
N ARG A 106 3.65 -6.03 13.08
CA ARG A 106 2.28 -5.54 13.24
C ARG A 106 2.14 -4.54 14.37
N GLU A 107 2.79 -4.80 15.51
CA GLU A 107 2.68 -3.96 16.70
C GLU A 107 3.29 -2.58 16.44
N LEU A 108 4.49 -2.56 15.86
CA LEU A 108 5.17 -1.32 15.50
C LEU A 108 4.37 -0.51 14.49
N LEU A 109 3.91 -1.14 13.41
CA LEU A 109 3.17 -0.45 12.35
C LEU A 109 1.79 0.02 12.84
N ALA A 110 1.06 -0.78 13.61
CA ALA A 110 -0.23 -0.38 14.18
C ALA A 110 -0.10 0.88 15.03
N LYS A 111 0.91 0.94 15.91
CA LYS A 111 1.17 2.12 16.75
C LYS A 111 1.46 3.35 15.90
N ARG A 112 2.35 3.22 14.91
CA ARG A 112 2.72 4.33 14.01
C ARG A 112 1.55 4.83 13.18
N ILE A 113 0.73 3.91 12.67
CA ILE A 113 -0.49 4.23 11.92
C ILE A 113 -1.46 4.99 12.81
N SER A 114 -1.73 4.49 14.03
CA SER A 114 -2.61 5.17 14.98
C SER A 114 -2.17 6.61 15.24
N ASP A 115 -0.87 6.83 15.51
CA ASP A 115 -0.32 8.17 15.72
C ASP A 115 -0.47 9.07 14.49
N ALA A 116 -0.23 8.52 13.29
CA ALA A 116 -0.32 9.28 12.03
C ALA A 116 -1.77 9.61 11.65
N VAL A 117 -2.70 8.66 11.82
CA VAL A 117 -4.13 8.86 11.56
C VAL A 117 -4.69 9.93 12.50
N ASN A 118 -4.38 9.87 13.79
CA ASN A 118 -4.86 10.87 14.74
C ASN A 118 -4.37 12.29 14.41
N LYS A 119 -3.16 12.42 13.85
CA LYS A 119 -2.60 13.71 13.40
C LYS A 119 -3.20 14.22 12.08
N ASN A 120 -3.70 13.33 11.22
CA ASN A 120 -4.18 13.65 9.87
C ASN A 120 -5.68 13.40 9.72
N ARG A 121 -6.41 13.30 10.83
CA ARG A 121 -7.80 12.83 10.89
C ARG A 121 -8.71 13.60 9.94
N ASP A 122 -8.70 14.93 10.03
CA ASP A 122 -9.57 15.79 9.23
C ASP A 122 -9.36 15.54 7.72
N VAL A 123 -8.11 15.44 7.28
CA VAL A 123 -7.77 15.23 5.87
C VAL A 123 -8.13 13.81 5.40
N LEU A 124 -8.00 12.82 6.28
CA LEU A 124 -8.41 11.45 5.99
C LEU A 124 -9.93 11.27 5.99
N GLU A 125 -10.69 12.11 6.69
CA GLU A 125 -12.16 12.05 6.73
C GLU A 125 -12.81 12.77 5.54
N GLU A 126 -12.12 13.69 4.87
CA GLU A 126 -12.62 14.41 3.68
C GLU A 126 -12.46 13.61 2.36
N GLU A 127 -11.58 14.09 1.48
CA GLU A 127 -11.29 13.52 0.16
C GLU A 127 -9.79 13.31 0.00
N ILE A 128 -9.42 12.07 -0.30
CA ILE A 128 -8.05 11.69 -0.59
C ILE A 128 -7.85 11.70 -2.10
N VAL A 129 -6.87 12.48 -2.57
CA VAL A 129 -6.49 12.55 -3.98
C VAL A 129 -5.20 11.75 -4.20
N PHE A 130 -5.26 10.74 -5.05
CA PHE A 130 -4.12 9.90 -5.41
C PHE A 130 -3.26 10.54 -6.50
N TYR A 131 -2.06 9.98 -6.74
CA TYR A 131 -1.09 10.55 -7.68
C TYR A 131 -1.64 10.73 -9.11
N ASN A 132 -2.55 9.84 -9.53
CA ASN A 132 -3.19 9.85 -10.85
C ASN A 132 -4.47 10.70 -10.91
N GLY A 133 -4.76 11.48 -9.86
CA GLY A 133 -5.95 12.32 -9.79
C GLY A 133 -7.24 11.58 -9.42
N MET A 134 -7.20 10.25 -9.19
CA MET A 134 -8.34 9.54 -8.61
C MET A 134 -8.65 10.08 -7.21
N LYS A 135 -9.93 10.12 -6.87
CA LYS A 135 -10.44 10.72 -5.65
C LYS A 135 -11.23 9.72 -4.84
N LYS A 136 -10.84 9.51 -3.59
CA LYS A 136 -11.54 8.69 -2.62
C LYS A 136 -12.21 9.60 -1.60
N LYS A 137 -13.54 9.62 -1.56
CA LYS A 137 -14.28 10.25 -0.47
C LYS A 137 -14.35 9.28 0.71
N CYS A 138 -13.99 9.76 1.89
CA CYS A 138 -14.02 8.97 3.13
C CYS A 138 -15.33 9.13 3.92
N ASN A 139 -16.25 9.97 3.44
CA ASN A 139 -17.57 10.11 4.06
C ASN A 139 -18.41 8.83 3.93
N ALA A 140 -18.55 8.12 5.04
CA ALA A 140 -19.74 7.33 5.32
C ALA A 140 -20.92 8.31 5.49
N GLN A 141 -21.50 8.78 4.39
CA GLN A 141 -22.92 9.10 4.42
C GLN A 141 -23.64 7.76 4.53
N TYR A 142 -23.85 7.30 5.77
CA TYR A 142 -25.04 6.54 6.07
C TYR A 142 -26.20 7.43 5.63
N ASN A 143 -26.70 7.21 4.42
CA ASN A 143 -28.05 7.62 4.10
C ASN A 143 -28.92 6.80 5.05
N GLU A 144 -29.40 7.45 6.11
CA GLU A 144 -30.51 6.97 6.91
C GLU A 144 -31.64 6.58 5.93
N LEU A 145 -31.92 5.28 5.86
CA LEU A 145 -33.13 4.71 5.27
C LEU A 145 -33.97 4.15 6.43
#